data_AF-A0A7S0VDF2-F1
#
_entry.id   AF-A0A7S0VDF2-F1
#
_cell.length_a   1.000
_cell.length_b   1.000
_cell.length_c   1.000
_cell.angle_alpha   90.00
_cell.angle_beta   90.00
_cell.angle_gamma   90.00
#
_symmetry.space_group_name_H-M   'P 1'
#
loop_
_entity.id
_entity.type
_entity.pdbx_description
1 polymer ?
#
loop_
_entity_poly.entity_id
_entity_poly.type
_entity_poly.pdbx_seq_one_letter_code
_entity_poly.pdbx_strand_id
1 'polypeptide(L)'
;EQQLDSIYSPTVQLKSGGYLVINQTEALVAIDVNSGKSTRERNIEQTAVRTNLEAAEEACRQMRLRDLAGLIVIDFIDMDENKNNRAVEKKLKDHLKVDRARVQHGRISQFGLMEISRQRRRQGVLQATSDP
;
A
#
# COMPACT_ATOMS: atom_id res chain seq x y z
N GLU A 1 -22.65 8.87 2.85
CA GLU A 1 -22.45 8.30 1.49
C GLU A 1 -21.05 8.53 0.95
N GLN A 2 -20.52 9.77 0.85
CA GLN A 2 -19.17 10.05 0.31
C GLN A 2 -18.00 9.23 0.90
N GLN A 3 -18.05 8.86 2.19
CA GLN A 3 -17.00 8.02 2.81
C GLN A 3 -17.00 6.57 2.30
N LEU A 4 -18.16 5.99 1.96
CA LEU A 4 -18.24 4.61 1.46
C LEU A 4 -17.73 4.52 0.02
N ASP A 5 -18.07 5.49 -0.83
CA ASP A 5 -17.60 5.52 -2.23
C ASP A 5 -16.07 5.65 -2.32
N SER A 6 -15.46 6.39 -1.38
CA SER A 6 -14.00 6.54 -1.32
C SER A 6 -13.25 5.23 -1.02
N ILE A 7 -13.89 4.26 -0.35
CA ILE A 7 -13.28 2.97 -0.02
C ILE A 7 -13.11 2.11 -1.28
N TYR A 8 -14.00 2.29 -2.26
CA TYR A 8 -13.96 1.56 -3.53
C TYR A 8 -13.20 2.30 -4.63
N SER A 9 -12.89 3.59 -4.45
CA SER A 9 -12.04 4.33 -5.38
C SER A 9 -10.69 3.63 -5.55
N PRO A 10 -10.25 3.31 -6.79
CA PRO A 10 -8.93 2.72 -7.02
C PRO A 10 -7.81 3.69 -6.62
N THR A 11 -8.07 5.00 -6.64
CA THR A 11 -7.09 6.03 -6.28
C THR A 11 -7.23 6.47 -4.83
N VAL A 12 -6.10 6.62 -4.15
CA VAL A 12 -6.01 7.10 -2.75
C VAL A 12 -5.00 8.26 -2.66
N GLN A 13 -5.46 9.43 -2.22
CA GLN A 13 -4.59 10.61 -2.10
C GLN A 13 -3.65 10.52 -0.89
N LEU A 14 -2.39 10.91 -1.09
CA LEU A 14 -1.39 11.06 -0.04
C LEU A 14 -1.36 12.50 0.48
N LYS A 15 -0.83 12.70 1.70
CA LYS A 15 -0.85 14.00 2.39
C LYS A 15 -0.07 15.06 1.61
N SER A 16 1.04 14.66 1.00
CA SER A 16 1.89 15.53 0.21
C SER A 16 1.45 15.70 -1.25
N GLY A 17 0.24 15.28 -1.64
CA GLY A 17 -0.28 15.49 -3.00
C GLY A 17 0.13 14.44 -4.05
N GLY A 18 0.86 13.40 -3.62
CA GLY A 18 0.98 12.15 -4.36
C GLY A 18 -0.29 11.28 -4.20
N TYR A 19 -0.31 10.10 -4.81
CA TYR A 19 -1.44 9.19 -4.70
C TYR A 19 -1.02 7.74 -4.95
N LEU A 20 -1.81 6.80 -4.42
CA LEU A 20 -1.74 5.38 -4.75
C LEU A 20 -2.79 5.04 -5.80
N VAL A 21 -2.50 4.07 -6.66
CA VAL A 21 -3.49 3.39 -7.50
C VAL A 21 -3.50 1.92 -7.11
N ILE A 22 -4.66 1.41 -6.68
CA ILE A 22 -4.84 0.05 -6.16
C ILE A 22 -5.71 -0.74 -7.15
N ASN A 23 -5.13 -1.78 -7.75
CA ASN A 23 -5.79 -2.64 -8.72
C ASN A 23 -5.79 -4.09 -8.24
N GLN A 24 -6.99 -4.67 -8.09
CA GLN A 24 -7.13 -6.10 -7.82
C GLN A 24 -7.19 -6.86 -9.15
N THR A 25 -6.40 -7.92 -9.25
CA THR A 25 -6.40 -8.86 -10.38
C THR A 25 -6.84 -10.24 -9.89
N GLU A 26 -6.86 -11.22 -10.80
CA GLU A 26 -7.17 -12.61 -10.44
C GLU A 26 -6.17 -13.19 -9.42
N ALA A 27 -4.87 -12.90 -9.59
CA ALA A 27 -3.81 -13.54 -8.81
C ALA A 27 -3.28 -12.68 -7.65
N LEU A 28 -3.29 -11.35 -7.81
CA LEU A 28 -2.65 -10.43 -6.88
C LEU A 28 -3.33 -9.06 -6.83
N VAL A 29 -2.98 -8.28 -5.81
CA VAL A 29 -3.30 -6.86 -5.74
C VAL A 29 -2.06 -6.04 -6.07
N ALA A 30 -2.13 -5.20 -7.09
CA ALA A 30 -1.07 -4.27 -7.46
C ALA A 30 -1.35 -2.89 -6.85
N ILE A 31 -0.33 -2.27 -6.28
CA ILE A 31 -0.37 -0.91 -5.73
C ILE A 31 0.75 -0.11 -6.39
N ASP A 32 0.39 0.92 -7.14
CA ASP A 32 1.31 1.83 -7.80
C ASP A 32 1.40 3.18 -7.05
N VAL A 33 2.61 3.75 -6.95
CA VAL A 33 2.89 4.95 -6.16
C VAL A 33 3.26 6.12 -7.08
N ASN A 34 2.49 7.20 -7.00
CA ASN A 34 2.71 8.40 -7.79
C ASN A 34 3.01 9.62 -6.91
N SER A 35 4.03 10.40 -7.26
CA SER A 35 4.37 11.66 -6.58
C SER A 35 3.46 12.84 -6.94
N GLY A 36 2.61 12.68 -7.97
CA GLY A 36 1.67 13.71 -8.39
C GLY A 36 2.37 15.01 -8.80
N LYS A 37 1.80 16.15 -8.41
CA LYS A 37 2.34 17.49 -8.75
C LYS A 37 3.48 17.94 -7.82
N SER A 38 3.95 17.08 -6.92
CA SER A 38 4.99 17.42 -5.93
C SER A 38 6.40 17.47 -6.50
N THR A 39 6.54 17.20 -7.81
CA THR A 39 7.76 17.30 -8.61
C THR A 39 8.25 18.73 -8.90
N ARG A 40 7.66 19.76 -8.26
CA ARG A 40 8.18 21.14 -8.36
C ARG A 40 9.44 21.39 -7.51
N GLU A 41 9.87 20.42 -6.71
CA GLU A 41 11.11 20.51 -5.92
C GLU A 41 12.34 20.19 -6.78
N ARG A 42 13.44 20.92 -6.57
CA ARG A 42 14.73 20.68 -7.26
C ARG A 42 15.36 19.32 -6.93
N ASN A 43 14.85 18.61 -5.91
CA ASN A 43 15.40 17.34 -5.44
C ASN A 43 14.40 16.20 -5.66
N ILE A 44 14.54 15.52 -6.80
CA ILE A 44 13.69 14.41 -7.23
C ILE A 44 13.80 13.23 -6.25
N GLU A 45 15.03 12.88 -5.85
CA GLU A 45 15.28 11.78 -4.91
C GLU A 45 14.57 12.03 -3.58
N GLN A 46 14.72 13.21 -2.98
CA GLN A 46 14.05 13.54 -1.72
C GLN A 46 12.51 13.46 -1.84
N THR A 47 11.96 13.86 -2.99
CA THR A 47 10.53 13.75 -3.27
C THR A 47 10.10 12.29 -3.37
N ALA A 48 10.89 11.43 -4.03
CA ALA A 48 10.64 9.99 -4.13
C ALA A 48 10.62 9.33 -2.74
N VAL A 49 11.66 9.56 -1.92
CA VAL A 49 11.72 9.00 -0.56
C VAL A 49 10.53 9.44 0.28
N ARG A 50 10.21 10.74 0.29
CA ARG A 50 9.09 11.27 1.07
C ARG A 50 7.76 10.66 0.62
N THR A 51 7.53 10.57 -0.68
CA THR A 51 6.32 9.97 -1.25
C THR A 51 6.21 8.50 -0.89
N ASN A 52 7.28 7.72 -1.04
CA ASN A 52 7.29 6.30 -0.72
C ASN A 52 7.09 6.02 0.78
N LEU A 53 7.60 6.88 1.67
CA LEU A 53 7.36 6.77 3.11
C LEU A 53 5.88 7.00 3.48
N GLU A 54 5.22 7.97 2.84
CA GLU A 54 3.78 8.19 2.99
C GLU A 54 2.99 7.02 2.38
N ALA A 55 3.39 6.57 1.19
CA ALA A 55 2.77 5.46 0.50
C ALA A 55 2.83 4.16 1.30
N ALA A 56 3.94 3.86 1.98
CA ALA A 56 4.07 2.67 2.81
C ALA A 56 3.06 2.67 3.99
N GLU A 57 2.87 3.82 4.64
CA GLU A 57 1.88 3.98 5.71
C GLU A 57 0.45 3.81 5.17
N GLU A 58 0.15 4.47 4.06
CA GLU A 58 -1.18 4.49 3.48
C GLU A 58 -1.58 3.15 2.86
N ALA A 59 -0.65 2.48 2.16
CA ALA A 59 -0.87 1.15 1.62
C ALA A 59 -1.24 0.15 2.73
N CYS A 60 -0.51 0.14 3.84
CA CYS A 60 -0.83 -0.70 5.00
C CYS A 60 -2.21 -0.37 5.58
N ARG A 61 -2.59 0.92 5.62
CA ARG A 61 -3.92 1.34 6.07
C ARG A 61 -5.01 0.83 5.14
N GLN A 62 -4.83 0.97 3.83
CA GLN A 62 -5.79 0.53 2.80
C GLN A 62 -5.95 -1.00 2.77
N MET A 63 -4.86 -1.75 2.94
CA MET A 63 -4.90 -3.21 3.08
C MET A 63 -5.86 -3.66 4.18
N ARG A 64 -5.87 -2.95 5.31
CA ARG A 64 -6.80 -3.25 6.42
C ARG A 64 -8.22 -2.78 6.14
N LEU A 65 -8.38 -1.55 5.64
CA LEU A 65 -9.70 -0.96 5.43
C LEU A 65 -10.51 -1.65 4.34
N ARG A 66 -9.83 -2.14 3.29
CA ARG A 66 -10.45 -2.83 2.15
C ARG A 66 -10.36 -4.36 2.27
N ASP A 67 -9.83 -4.86 3.38
CA ASP A 67 -9.47 -6.27 3.60
C ASP A 67 -8.73 -6.92 2.41
N LEU A 68 -7.75 -6.20 1.84
CA LEU A 68 -6.92 -6.73 0.75
C LEU A 68 -6.12 -7.92 1.28
N ALA A 69 -6.08 -9.02 0.53
CA ALA A 69 -5.45 -10.26 0.97
C ALA A 69 -4.91 -11.06 -0.20
N GLY A 70 -4.12 -12.09 0.10
CA GLY A 70 -3.36 -12.84 -0.90
C GLY A 70 -2.01 -12.19 -1.17
N LEU A 71 -1.52 -12.32 -2.40
CA LEU A 71 -0.32 -11.66 -2.85
C LEU A 71 -0.62 -10.19 -3.14
N ILE A 72 0.17 -9.30 -2.55
CA ILE A 72 0.10 -7.86 -2.73
C ILE A 72 1.48 -7.39 -3.17
N VAL A 73 1.53 -6.64 -4.26
CA VAL A 73 2.76 -6.10 -4.84
C VAL A 73 2.65 -4.58 -4.83
N ILE A 74 3.65 -3.91 -4.24
CA ILE A 74 3.75 -2.45 -4.24
C ILE A 74 4.91 -2.05 -5.16
N ASP A 75 4.61 -1.23 -6.16
CA ASP A 75 5.56 -0.60 -7.06
C ASP A 75 5.91 0.79 -6.51
N PHE A 76 7.05 0.88 -5.80
CA PHE A 76 7.51 2.14 -5.24
C PHE A 76 8.23 2.95 -6.31
N ILE A 77 8.25 4.28 -6.14
CA ILE A 77 9.06 5.15 -7.01
C ILE A 77 10.53 4.75 -6.83
N ASP A 78 11.25 4.59 -7.94
CA ASP A 78 12.68 4.30 -7.91
C ASP A 78 13.45 5.32 -7.08
N MET A 79 14.40 4.81 -6.28
CA MET A 79 15.28 5.60 -5.43
C MET A 79 16.73 5.16 -5.68
N ASP A 80 17.62 6.12 -5.90
CA ASP A 80 19.02 5.84 -6.23
C ASP A 80 19.78 5.25 -5.04
N GLU A 81 19.46 5.72 -3.82
CA GLU A 81 20.18 5.30 -2.63
C GLU A 81 19.50 4.13 -1.90
N ASN A 82 20.21 3.01 -1.76
CA ASN A 82 19.75 1.83 -1.01
C ASN A 82 19.34 2.12 0.45
N LYS A 83 19.87 3.19 1.07
CA LYS A 83 19.45 3.61 2.42
C LYS A 83 17.99 4.04 2.45
N ASN A 84 17.49 4.59 1.34
CA ASN A 84 16.12 5.06 1.19
C ASN A 84 15.15 3.88 1.04
N ASN A 85 15.53 2.87 0.24
CA ASN A 85 14.81 1.58 0.18
C ASN A 85 14.62 0.99 1.59
N ARG A 86 15.71 0.91 2.37
CA ARG A 86 15.66 0.39 3.76
C ARG A 86 14.76 1.23 4.67
N ALA A 87 14.70 2.55 4.47
CA ALA A 87 13.83 3.42 5.24
C ALA A 87 12.34 3.15 4.95
N VAL A 88 12.00 2.96 3.67
CA VAL A 88 10.65 2.60 3.23
C VAL A 88 10.26 1.21 3.73
N GLU A 89 11.14 0.21 3.59
CA GLU A 89 10.93 -1.14 4.15
C GLU A 89 10.69 -1.12 5.66
N LYS A 90 11.47 -0.33 6.40
CA LYS A 90 11.29 -0.18 7.85
C LYS A 90 9.94 0.45 8.19
N LYS A 91 9.57 1.54 7.49
CA LYS A 91 8.29 2.23 7.67
C LYS A 91 7.12 1.27 7.39
N LEU A 92 7.18 0.51 6.31
CA LEU A 92 6.19 -0.52 5.96
C LEU A 92 6.08 -1.57 7.07
N LYS A 93 7.21 -2.16 7.49
CA LYS A 93 7.25 -3.15 8.57
C LYS A 93 6.62 -2.64 9.86
N ASP A 94 6.90 -1.39 10.24
CA ASP A 94 6.34 -0.78 11.45
C ASP A 94 4.80 -0.65 11.35
N HIS A 95 4.23 -0.43 10.16
CA HIS A 95 2.77 -0.33 9.95
C HIS A 95 2.08 -1.68 9.68
N LEU A 96 2.83 -2.71 9.27
CA LEU A 96 2.30 -4.08 9.15
C LEU A 96 2.13 -4.77 10.51
N LYS A 97 2.94 -4.41 11.51
CA LYS A 97 2.86 -4.98 12.87
C LYS A 97 1.50 -4.80 13.56
N VAL A 98 0.75 -3.77 13.17
CA VAL A 98 -0.58 -3.49 13.75
C VAL A 98 -1.72 -4.23 13.02
N ASP A 99 -1.41 -4.94 11.93
CA ASP A 99 -2.40 -5.75 11.23
C ASP A 99 -2.77 -6.99 12.07
N ARG A 100 -4.07 -7.28 12.12
CA ARG A 100 -4.58 -8.47 12.82
C ARG A 100 -4.44 -9.74 11.97
N ALA A 101 -4.34 -9.60 10.64
CA ALA A 101 -4.04 -10.71 9.76
C ALA A 101 -2.57 -11.12 9.89
N ARG A 102 -2.27 -12.40 9.63
CA ARG A 102 -0.87 -12.82 9.45
C ARG A 102 -0.34 -12.18 8.18
N VAL A 103 0.76 -11.46 8.29
CA VAL A 103 1.44 -10.82 7.16
C VAL A 103 2.89 -11.31 7.09
N GLN A 104 3.34 -11.61 5.87
CA GLN A 104 4.75 -11.80 5.53
C GLN A 104 5.13 -10.76 4.47
N HIS A 105 6.34 -10.23 4.55
CA HIS A 105 6.83 -9.25 3.59
C HIS A 105 8.28 -9.54 3.25
N GLY A 106 8.67 -9.23 2.02
CA GLY A 106 10.04 -9.28 1.55
C GLY A 106 10.82 -7.99 1.82
N ARG A 107 11.82 -7.80 0.98
CA ARG A 107 12.52 -6.52 0.75
C ARG A 107 12.05 -5.96 -0.59
N ILE A 108 12.38 -4.70 -0.87
CA ILE A 108 12.26 -4.16 -2.22
C ILE A 108 13.22 -4.97 -3.11
N SER A 109 12.67 -5.57 -4.16
CA SER A 109 13.40 -6.42 -5.09
C SER A 109 14.33 -5.60 -5.98
N GLN A 110 15.15 -6.27 -6.78
CA GLN A 110 15.97 -5.62 -7.81
C GLN A 110 15.15 -4.89 -8.89
N PHE A 111 13.85 -5.18 -8.99
CA PHE A 111 12.92 -4.54 -9.93
C PHE A 111 12.10 -3.42 -9.29
N GLY A 112 12.45 -2.95 -8.08
CA GLY A 112 11.71 -1.89 -7.38
C GLY A 112 10.44 -2.36 -6.66
N LEU A 113 10.06 -3.63 -6.83
CA LEU A 113 8.80 -4.16 -6.29
C LEU A 113 8.94 -4.69 -4.86
N MET A 114 7.95 -4.40 -4.02
CA MET A 114 7.78 -4.97 -2.68
C MET A 114 6.66 -6.01 -2.67
N GLU A 115 6.98 -7.24 -2.29
CA GLU A 115 6.04 -8.35 -2.20
C GLU A 115 5.58 -8.59 -0.76
N ILE A 116 4.27 -8.74 -0.58
CA ILE A 116 3.61 -8.96 0.69
C ILE A 116 2.59 -10.09 0.54
N SER A 117 2.61 -11.04 1.45
CA SER A 117 1.55 -12.05 1.58
C SER A 117 0.73 -11.75 2.83
N ARG A 118 -0.57 -11.46 2.65
CA ARG A 118 -1.51 -11.17 3.74
C ARG A 118 -2.60 -12.23 3.79
N GLN A 119 -2.77 -12.87 4.95
CA GLN A 119 -3.80 -13.88 5.15
C GLN A 119 -5.20 -13.27 5.06
N ARG A 120 -6.07 -13.85 4.22
CA ARG A 120 -7.47 -13.45 4.13
C ARG A 120 -8.16 -13.74 5.46
N ARG A 121 -8.76 -12.71 6.07
CA ARG A 121 -9.54 -12.88 7.29
C ARG A 121 -10.89 -13.46 6.89
N ARG A 122 -11.05 -14.77 7.02
CA ARG A 122 -12.39 -15.37 6.93
C ARG A 122 -13.20 -14.77 8.09
N GLN A 123 -14.22 -13.99 7.79
CA GLN A 123 -15.29 -13.79 8.77
C GLN A 123 -15.78 -15.19 9.15
N GLY A 124 -15.83 -15.49 10.45
CA GLY A 124 -16.38 -16.76 10.90
C GLY A 124 -17.78 -16.95 10.31
N VAL A 125 -18.19 -18.20 10.13
CA VAL A 125 -19.46 -18.65 9.49
C VAL A 125 -20.72 -18.22 10.28
N LEU A 126 -20.76 -17.03 10.85
CA LEU A 126 -21.85 -16.51 11.67
C LEU A 126 -22.11 -15.03 11.36
N GLN A 127 -22.61 -14.77 10.15
CA GLN A 127 -23.56 -13.68 9.83
C GLN A 127 -23.94 -13.76 8.34
N ALA A 128 -24.65 -14.84 8.00
CA ALA A 128 -25.50 -14.91 6.82
C ALA A 128 -26.79 -15.66 7.22
N THR A 129 -27.49 -15.10 8.21
CA THR A 129 -28.91 -15.38 8.44
C THR A 129 -29.61 -14.03 8.52
N SER A 130 -29.82 -13.47 7.34
CA SER A 130 -30.82 -12.44 7.09
C SER A 130 -30.82 -12.18 5.59
N ASP A 131 -31.26 -13.18 4.83
CA ASP A 131 -32.08 -12.89 3.65
C ASP A 131 -33.55 -12.86 4.13
N PRO A 132 -34.39 -11.95 3.58
CA PRO A 132 -35.78 -11.79 3.97
C PRO A 132 -36.66 -13.00 3.62
#